data_AF-A0AAX1XRX9-F1
#
_entry.id   AF-A0AAX1XRX9-F1
#
_cell.length_a   1.000
_cell.length_b   1.000
_cell.length_c   1.000
_cell.angle_alpha   90.00
_cell.angle_beta   90.00
_cell.angle_gamma   90.00
#
_symmetry.space_group_name_H-M   'P 1'
#
loop_
_entity.id
_entity.type
_entity.pdbx_description
1 polymer ?
#
loop_
_entity_poly.entity_id
_entity_poly.type
_entity_poly.pdbx_seq_one_letter_code
_entity_poly.pdbx_strand_id
1 'polypeptide(L)'
;MQLFWNIIGYLMFSGVLVIFFQTFFIGIMHLLMPKDIVNSYFKEPYFNTFELALFTGWPYASFRTLMFVRLIVQPNSGEKRKLPDVSQEVPRWYRLLSFILIWVIMINSTMLTLVFFIAGFLALADPL
;
A
#
# COMPACT_ATOMS: atom_id res chain seq x y z
N MET A 1 -12.55 -22.42 23.33
CA MET A 1 -11.29 -22.27 22.56
C MET A 1 -11.44 -22.52 21.07
N GLN A 2 -11.98 -23.65 20.61
CA GLN A 2 -12.08 -23.94 19.16
C GLN A 2 -12.77 -22.86 18.31
N LEU A 3 -13.88 -22.28 18.80
CA LEU A 3 -14.59 -21.22 18.09
C LEU A 3 -13.71 -19.99 17.82
N PHE A 4 -12.91 -19.56 18.82
CA PHE A 4 -12.00 -18.43 18.69
C PHE A 4 -10.90 -18.71 17.65
N TRP A 5 -10.31 -19.91 17.68
CA TRP A 5 -9.32 -20.33 16.69
C TRP A 5 -9.88 -20.38 15.26
N ASN A 6 -11.12 -20.84 15.10
CA ASN A 6 -11.79 -20.82 13.80
C ASN A 6 -12.00 -19.38 13.28
N ILE A 7 -12.47 -18.46 14.15
CA ILE A 7 -12.65 -17.03 13.79
C ILE A 7 -11.31 -16.42 13.37
N ILE A 8 -10.25 -16.64 14.16
CA ILE A 8 -8.89 -16.18 13.84
C ILE A 8 -8.45 -16.72 12.48
N GLY A 9 -8.64 -18.03 12.23
CA GLY A 9 -8.31 -18.66 10.96
C GLY A 9 -9.02 -18.02 9.77
N TYR A 10 -10.34 -17.78 9.88
CA TYR A 10 -11.10 -17.10 8.82
C TYR A 10 -10.64 -15.67 8.59
N LEU A 11 -10.35 -14.92 9.65
CA LEU A 11 -9.83 -13.55 9.53
C LEU A 11 -8.45 -13.54 8.87
N MET A 12 -7.53 -14.41 9.28
CA MET A 12 -6.21 -14.54 8.64
C MET A 12 -6.33 -14.90 7.15
N PHE A 13 -7.16 -15.88 6.82
CA PHE A 13 -7.41 -16.29 5.43
C PHE A 13 -7.98 -15.13 4.60
N SER A 14 -8.99 -14.42 5.14
CA SER A 14 -9.58 -13.26 4.48
C SER A 14 -8.56 -12.14 4.27
N GLY A 15 -7.68 -11.88 5.25
CA GLY A 15 -6.64 -10.85 5.13
C GLY A 15 -5.61 -11.19 4.06
N VAL A 16 -5.24 -12.47 3.92
CA VAL A 16 -4.38 -12.94 2.82
C VAL A 16 -5.06 -12.77 1.47
N LEU A 17 -6.35 -13.13 1.33
CA LEU A 17 -7.11 -12.90 0.10
C LEU A 17 -7.15 -11.41 -0.27
N VAL A 18 -7.36 -10.54 0.72
CA VAL A 18 -7.33 -9.08 0.51
C VAL A 18 -5.97 -8.62 0.02
N ILE A 19 -4.85 -9.17 0.49
CA ILE A 19 -3.51 -8.86 -0.03
C ILE A 19 -3.41 -9.21 -1.53
N PHE A 20 -3.91 -10.37 -1.97
CA PHE A 20 -3.92 -10.72 -3.40
C PHE A 20 -4.72 -9.73 -4.24
N PHE A 21 -5.92 -9.34 -3.78
CA PHE A 21 -6.73 -8.32 -4.46
C PHE A 21 -6.05 -6.94 -4.47
N GLN A 22 -5.39 -6.57 -3.38
CA GLN A 22 -4.60 -5.33 -3.30
C GLN A 22 -3.46 -5.34 -4.32
N THR A 23 -2.68 -6.42 -4.42
CA THR A 23 -1.60 -6.54 -5.41
C THR A 23 -2.13 -6.43 -6.84
N PHE A 24 -3.24 -7.10 -7.14
CA PHE A 24 -3.89 -6.98 -8.44
C PHE A 24 -4.34 -5.54 -8.73
N PHE A 25 -4.96 -4.88 -7.75
CA PHE A 25 -5.40 -3.49 -7.88
C PHE A 25 -4.24 -2.50 -8.05
N ILE A 26 -3.12 -2.71 -7.35
CA ILE A 26 -1.87 -1.95 -7.57
C ILE A 26 -1.37 -2.15 -9.00
N GLY A 27 -1.45 -3.36 -9.54
CA GLY A 27 -1.11 -3.64 -10.94
C GLY A 27 -1.98 -2.85 -11.91
N ILE A 28 -3.30 -2.80 -11.70
CA ILE A 28 -4.22 -1.97 -12.49
C ILE A 28 -3.85 -0.50 -12.37
N MET A 29 -3.67 0.01 -11.16
CA MET A 29 -3.28 1.40 -10.90
C MET A 29 -1.95 1.74 -11.59
N HIS A 30 -0.98 0.82 -11.60
CA HIS A 30 0.30 0.99 -12.29
C HIS A 30 0.14 1.18 -13.80
N LEU A 31 -0.74 0.39 -14.43
CA LEU A 31 -1.04 0.50 -15.86
C LEU A 31 -1.77 1.81 -16.19
N LEU A 32 -2.67 2.24 -15.31
CA LEU A 32 -3.52 3.43 -15.47
C LEU A 32 -2.87 4.74 -15.01
N MET A 33 -1.66 4.66 -14.45
CA MET A 33 -0.98 5.78 -13.82
C MET A 33 -0.69 6.90 -14.84
N PRO A 34 -1.00 8.18 -14.52
CA PRO A 34 -0.63 9.32 -15.36
C PRO A 34 0.90 9.50 -15.39
N LYS A 35 1.54 8.87 -16.39
CA LYS A 35 3.01 8.78 -16.52
C LYS A 35 3.68 10.13 -16.59
N ASP A 36 3.05 11.13 -17.21
CA ASP A 36 3.61 12.48 -17.35
C ASP A 36 3.82 13.14 -15.99
N ILE A 37 2.85 12.99 -15.07
CA ILE A 37 2.93 13.52 -13.70
C ILE A 37 3.99 12.74 -12.93
N VAL A 38 4.05 11.41 -13.08
CA VAL A 38 5.07 10.63 -12.37
C VAL A 38 6.47 10.97 -12.84
N ASN A 39 6.68 11.12 -14.15
CA ASN A 39 7.97 11.51 -14.71
C ASN A 39 8.36 12.95 -14.34
N SER A 40 7.42 13.80 -13.92
CA SER A 40 7.72 15.17 -13.49
C SER A 40 8.55 15.20 -12.20
N TYR A 41 8.34 14.23 -11.29
CA TYR A 41 9.01 14.17 -9.98
C TYR A 41 9.84 12.90 -9.75
N PHE A 42 9.59 11.80 -10.46
CA PHE A 42 10.35 10.55 -10.36
C PHE A 42 11.66 10.65 -11.17
N LYS A 43 12.55 11.52 -10.70
CA LYS A 43 13.84 11.86 -11.31
C LYS A 43 14.79 12.46 -10.27
N GLU A 44 16.04 12.69 -10.66
CA GLU A 44 16.96 13.50 -9.86
C GLU A 44 16.46 14.97 -9.80
N PRO A 45 16.64 15.68 -8.67
CA PRO A 45 17.37 15.31 -7.45
C PRO A 45 16.51 14.60 -6.38
N TYR A 46 15.25 14.28 -6.68
CA TYR A 46 14.30 13.73 -5.69
C TYR A 46 14.54 12.25 -5.36
N PHE A 47 15.03 11.51 -6.36
CA PHE A 47 15.44 10.12 -6.26
C PHE A 47 16.86 9.99 -6.75
N ASN A 48 17.67 9.20 -6.04
CA ASN A 48 19.03 8.91 -6.49
C ASN A 48 19.02 7.87 -7.62
N THR A 49 20.16 7.71 -8.31
CA THR A 49 20.31 6.80 -9.45
C THR A 49 19.97 5.34 -9.11
N PHE A 50 20.27 4.89 -7.88
CA PHE A 50 19.94 3.54 -7.43
C PHE A 50 18.43 3.35 -7.25
N GLU A 51 17.73 4.28 -6.59
CA GLU A 51 16.28 4.25 -6.43
C GLU A 51 15.56 4.29 -7.79
N LEU A 52 16.05 5.12 -8.70
CA LEU A 52 15.54 5.20 -10.07
C LEU A 52 15.70 3.86 -10.79
N ALA A 53 16.88 3.24 -10.73
CA ALA A 53 17.11 1.93 -11.33
C ALA A 53 16.21 0.85 -10.70
N LEU A 54 16.09 0.85 -9.36
CA LEU A 54 15.31 -0.12 -8.62
C LEU A 54 13.82 -0.04 -8.97
N PHE A 55 13.21 1.15 -8.95
CA PHE A 55 11.76 1.29 -9.13
C PHE A 55 11.31 1.51 -10.58
N THR A 56 12.22 1.39 -11.55
CA THR A 56 11.86 1.45 -12.98
C THR A 56 11.44 0.07 -13.53
N GLY A 57 12.05 -1.02 -13.05
CA GLY A 57 11.85 -2.37 -13.57
C GLY A 57 11.02 -3.30 -12.67
N TRP A 58 10.59 -4.44 -13.22
CA TRP A 58 9.97 -5.52 -12.43
C TRP A 58 11.01 -6.16 -11.50
N PRO A 59 10.65 -6.54 -10.26
CA PRO A 59 9.32 -6.52 -9.63
C PRO A 59 8.97 -5.22 -8.90
N TYR A 60 9.92 -4.31 -8.77
CA TYR A 60 9.80 -3.15 -7.88
C TYR A 60 9.10 -1.93 -8.50
N ALA A 61 8.75 -1.97 -9.78
CA ALA A 61 7.97 -0.92 -10.45
C ALA A 61 6.62 -0.62 -9.78
N SER A 62 6.04 -1.61 -9.09
CA SER A 62 4.83 -1.45 -8.27
C SER A 62 5.05 -0.54 -7.05
N PHE A 63 6.27 -0.49 -6.49
CA PHE A 63 6.61 0.42 -5.39
C PHE A 63 6.56 1.88 -5.84
N ARG A 64 6.96 2.19 -7.07
CA ARG A 64 6.79 3.54 -7.63
C ARG A 64 5.33 3.96 -7.66
N THR A 65 4.43 3.03 -8.01
CA THR A 65 2.98 3.28 -8.00
C THR A 65 2.46 3.50 -6.59
N LEU A 66 2.90 2.68 -5.63
CA LEU A 66 2.53 2.88 -4.23
C LEU A 66 3.03 4.22 -3.68
N MET A 67 4.26 4.62 -4.01
CA MET A 67 4.81 5.94 -3.65
C MET A 67 3.97 7.07 -4.25
N PHE A 68 3.58 6.94 -5.53
CA PHE A 68 2.74 7.93 -6.19
C PHE A 68 1.35 8.03 -5.57
N VAL A 69 0.68 6.89 -5.37
CA VAL A 69 -0.61 6.79 -4.70
C VAL A 69 -0.56 7.42 -3.31
N ARG A 70 0.51 7.14 -2.55
CA ARG A 70 0.72 7.75 -1.23
C ARG A 70 0.91 9.26 -1.33
N LEU A 71 1.68 9.76 -2.30
CA LEU A 71 1.91 11.19 -2.49
C LEU A 71 0.60 11.93 -2.82
N ILE A 72 -0.30 11.31 -3.57
CA ILE A 72 -1.63 11.87 -3.87
C ILE A 72 -2.51 11.96 -2.61
N VAL A 73 -2.52 10.91 -1.79
CA VAL A 73 -3.39 10.81 -0.60
C VAL A 73 -2.85 11.60 0.59
N GLN A 74 -1.52 11.62 0.74
CA GLN A 74 -0.80 12.30 1.81
C GLN A 74 0.38 13.09 1.21
N PRO A 75 0.14 14.31 0.69
CA PRO A 75 1.18 15.14 0.06
C PRO A 75 2.39 15.38 0.96
N ASN A 76 2.16 15.53 2.26
CA ASN A 76 3.21 15.75 3.27
C ASN A 76 4.24 14.61 3.32
N SER A 77 3.91 13.41 2.82
CA SER A 77 4.86 12.30 2.72
C SER A 77 6.04 12.60 1.79
N GLY A 78 5.90 13.58 0.89
CA GLY A 78 6.94 14.04 -0.02
C GLY A 78 7.83 15.17 0.51
N GLU A 79 7.51 15.79 1.65
CA GLU A 79 8.20 16.99 2.15
C GLU A 79 9.69 16.76 2.41
N LYS A 80 10.06 15.60 2.99
CA LYS A 80 11.47 15.25 3.23
C LYS A 80 12.30 15.20 1.95
N ARG A 81 11.65 14.86 0.82
CA ARG A 81 12.25 14.84 -0.51
C ARG A 81 12.02 16.14 -1.28
N LYS A 82 11.31 17.12 -0.70
CA LYS A 82 10.87 18.36 -1.36
C LYS A 82 10.06 18.11 -2.63
N LEU A 83 9.27 17.02 -2.64
CA LEU A 83 8.41 16.70 -3.78
C LEU A 83 7.27 17.72 -3.90
N PRO A 84 6.84 18.06 -5.13
CA PRO A 84 5.69 18.90 -5.34
C PRO A 84 4.39 18.19 -4.91
N ASP A 85 3.39 18.97 -4.52
CA ASP A 85 2.04 18.45 -4.30
C ASP A 85 1.35 18.19 -5.64
N VAL A 86 1.35 16.93 -6.05
CA VAL A 86 0.71 16.46 -7.30
C VAL A 86 -0.75 16.05 -7.11
N SER A 87 -1.32 16.18 -5.91
CA SER A 87 -2.65 15.66 -5.58
C SER A 87 -3.79 16.34 -6.36
N GLN A 88 -3.56 17.55 -6.86
CA GLN A 88 -4.51 18.31 -7.67
C GLN A 88 -4.25 18.18 -9.19
N GLU A 89 -3.10 17.65 -9.59
CA GLU A 89 -2.73 17.49 -11.00
C GLU A 89 -3.28 16.18 -11.59
N VAL A 90 -3.59 15.21 -10.73
CA VAL A 90 -4.10 13.90 -11.15
C VAL A 90 -5.60 13.92 -11.47
N PRO A 91 -6.07 13.06 -12.41
CA PRO A 91 -7.50 12.89 -12.65
C PRO A 91 -8.26 12.52 -11.37
N ARG A 92 -9.44 13.13 -11.17
CA ARG A 92 -10.25 12.92 -9.96
C ARG A 92 -10.58 11.44 -9.68
N TRP A 93 -10.84 10.66 -10.72
CA TRP A 93 -11.11 9.23 -10.59
C TRP A 93 -9.88 8.47 -10.07
N TYR A 94 -8.67 8.79 -10.56
CA TYR A 94 -7.43 8.15 -10.11
C TYR A 94 -7.10 8.52 -8.66
N ARG A 95 -7.37 9.78 -8.29
CA ARG A 95 -7.27 10.24 -6.89
C ARG A 95 -8.23 9.46 -5.98
N LEU A 96 -9.48 9.27 -6.39
CA LEU A 96 -10.45 8.50 -5.62
C LEU A 96 -9.99 7.05 -5.44
N LEU A 97 -9.53 6.38 -6.51
CA LEU A 97 -8.98 5.03 -6.43
C LEU A 97 -7.75 4.95 -5.53
N SER A 98 -6.91 5.99 -5.53
CA SER A 98 -5.75 6.11 -4.64
C SER A 98 -6.17 6.15 -3.17
N PHE A 99 -7.19 6.95 -2.83
CA PHE A 99 -7.76 6.97 -1.47
C PHE A 99 -8.31 5.59 -1.08
N ILE A 100 -9.10 4.96 -1.95
CA ILE A 100 -9.66 3.63 -1.71
C ILE A 100 -8.55 2.61 -1.43
N LEU A 101 -7.49 2.60 -2.26
CA LEU A 101 -6.36 1.70 -2.09
C LEU A 101 -5.67 1.90 -0.74
N ILE A 102 -5.35 3.14 -0.37
CA ILE A 102 -4.70 3.42 0.92
C ILE A 102 -5.59 2.99 2.08
N TRP A 103 -6.89 3.28 2.05
CA TRP A 103 -7.81 2.85 3.09
C TRP A 103 -7.90 1.33 3.21
N VAL A 104 -8.00 0.62 2.09
CA VAL A 104 -8.02 -0.84 2.06
C VAL A 104 -6.73 -1.44 2.62
N ILE A 105 -5.56 -0.86 2.29
CA ILE A 105 -4.27 -1.26 2.87
C ILE A 105 -4.26 -1.03 4.38
N MET A 106 -4.68 0.15 4.84
CA MET A 106 -4.68 0.50 6.26
C MET A 106 -5.60 -0.41 7.07
N ILE A 107 -6.85 -0.60 6.63
CA ILE A 107 -7.83 -1.44 7.31
C ILE A 107 -7.33 -2.89 7.38
N ASN A 108 -6.85 -3.44 6.27
CA ASN A 108 -6.36 -4.82 6.23
C ASN A 108 -5.12 -5.00 7.13
N SER A 109 -4.20 -4.03 7.10
CA SER A 109 -2.99 -4.05 7.94
C SER A 109 -3.35 -4.00 9.42
N THR A 110 -4.23 -3.08 9.82
CA THR A 110 -4.70 -2.97 11.21
C THR A 110 -5.42 -4.24 11.66
N MET A 111 -6.31 -4.79 10.82
CA MET A 111 -7.02 -6.02 11.11
C MET A 111 -6.05 -7.20 11.32
N LEU A 112 -5.09 -7.40 10.41
CA LEU A 112 -4.09 -8.45 10.53
C LEU A 112 -3.24 -8.28 11.80
N THR A 113 -2.76 -7.07 12.10
CA THR A 113 -2.01 -6.80 13.33
C THR A 113 -2.81 -7.16 14.58
N LEU A 114 -4.09 -6.79 14.64
CA LEU A 114 -4.96 -7.15 15.77
C LEU A 114 -5.15 -8.65 15.88
N VAL A 115 -5.37 -9.35 14.75
CA VAL A 115 -5.53 -10.81 14.73
C VAL A 115 -4.25 -11.50 15.20
N PHE A 116 -3.07 -11.08 14.72
CA PHE A 116 -1.80 -11.63 15.18
C PHE A 116 -1.56 -11.37 16.67
N PHE A 117 -1.90 -10.18 17.17
CA PHE A 117 -1.76 -9.84 18.58
C PHE A 117 -2.67 -10.72 19.45
N ILE A 118 -3.94 -10.86 19.10
CA ILE A 118 -4.91 -11.68 19.84
C ILE A 118 -4.51 -13.15 19.78
N ALA A 119 -4.14 -13.67 18.61
CA ALA A 119 -3.70 -15.05 18.45
C ALA A 119 -2.44 -15.35 19.29
N GLY A 120 -1.46 -14.45 19.29
CA GLY A 120 -0.26 -14.57 20.11
C GLY A 120 -0.57 -14.55 21.61
N PHE A 121 -1.47 -13.66 22.04
CA PHE A 121 -1.91 -13.59 23.43
C PHE A 121 -2.63 -14.87 23.87
N LEU A 122 -3.58 -15.38 23.06
CA LEU A 122 -4.30 -16.62 23.37
C LEU A 122 -3.36 -17.84 23.42
N ALA A 123 -2.40 -17.92 22.50
CA ALA A 123 -1.40 -19.00 22.51
C ALA A 123 -0.53 -19.01 23.77
N LEU A 124 -0.29 -17.85 24.40
CA LEU A 124 0.44 -17.74 25.66
C LEU A 124 -0.45 -17.99 26.88
N ALA A 125 -1.75 -17.71 26.76
CA ALA A 125 -2.72 -17.82 27.84
C ALA A 125 -3.34 -19.22 27.98
N ASP A 126 -3.30 -20.04 26.92
CA ASP A 126 -3.70 -21.46 26.99
C ASP A 126 -2.60 -22.25 27.74
N PRO A 127 -2.84 -22.71 28.98
CA PRO A 127 -1.95 -23.67 29.60
C PRO A 127 -2.13 -25.00 28.85
N LEU A 128 -1.03 -25.56 28.36
CA LEU A 128 -0.98 -26.91 27.79
C LEU A 128 -1.74 -27.94 28.64
#